data_AF-A0A1G2CT61-F1
#
_entry.id   AF-A0A1G2CT61-F1
#
_cell.length_a   1.000
_cell.length_b   1.000
_cell.length_c   1.000
_cell.angle_alpha   90.00
_cell.angle_beta   90.00
_cell.angle_gamma   90.00
#
_symmetry.space_group_name_H-M   'P 1'
#
loop_
_entity.id
_entity.type
_entity.pdbx_description
1 polymer ?
#
loop_
_entity_poly.entity_id
_entity_poly.type
_entity_poly.pdbx_seq_one_letter_code
_entity_poly.pdbx_strand_id
1 'polypeptide(L)'
;MRDWWKIIVIFILIVLIFAVGYGVTVDYFEFGKGDGSFKAIEAQVLKLRQENKGMEKDLNYYSNPYNLEKEIKSRYNYKVPGEKMLVIPN
;
A
#
# COMPACT_ATOMS: atom_id res chain seq x y z
N MET A 1 8.20 53.16 40.50
CA MET A 1 6.94 52.39 40.30
C MET A 1 6.32 52.54 38.89
N ARG A 2 6.86 53.38 37.97
CA ARG A 2 6.25 53.62 36.65
C ARG A 2 6.60 52.56 35.58
N ASP A 3 7.70 51.82 35.76
CA ASP A 3 8.19 50.86 34.75
C ASP A 3 7.76 49.41 35.00
N TRP A 4 7.15 49.10 36.15
CA TRP A 4 6.64 47.77 36.46
C TRP A 4 5.53 47.30 35.50
N TRP A 5 4.67 48.23 35.07
CA TRP A 5 3.65 47.92 34.07
C TRP A 5 4.26 47.45 32.74
N LYS A 6 5.38 48.06 32.32
CA LYS A 6 6.09 47.66 31.09
C LYS A 6 6.67 46.26 31.22
N ILE A 7 7.22 45.92 32.39
CA ILE A 7 7.76 44.57 32.66
C ILE A 7 6.64 43.53 32.60
N ILE A 8 5.47 43.82 33.18
CA ILE A 8 4.30 42.93 33.14
C ILE A 8 3.81 42.74 31.69
N VAL A 9 3.72 43.82 30.91
CA VAL A 9 3.32 43.75 29.49
C VAL A 9 4.32 42.94 28.66
N ILE A 10 5.62 43.13 28.86
CA ILE A 10 6.67 42.35 28.19
C ILE A 10 6.56 40.86 28.56
N PHE A 11 6.34 40.55 29.83
CA PHE A 11 6.18 39.18 30.29
C PHE A 11 4.96 38.50 29.64
N ILE A 12 3.82 39.19 29.58
CA ILE A 12 2.61 38.69 28.92
C ILE A 12 2.87 38.42 27.42
N LEU A 13 3.56 39.33 26.73
CA LEU A 13 3.90 39.14 25.32
C LEU A 13 4.80 37.92 25.10
N ILE A 14 5.78 37.70 25.97
CA ILE A 14 6.64 36.51 25.90
C ILE A 14 5.82 35.23 26.05
N VAL A 15 4.95 35.17 27.06
CA VAL A 15 4.06 34.02 27.29
C VAL A 15 3.15 33.78 26.09
N LEU A 16 2.62 34.84 25.48
CA LEU A 16 1.74 34.76 24.33
C LEU A 16 2.48 34.24 23.08
N ILE A 17 3.72 34.69 22.85
CA ILE A 17 4.59 34.17 21.77
C ILE A 17 4.87 32.68 21.97
N PHE A 18 5.20 32.26 23.20
CA PHE A 18 5.43 30.84 23.49
C PHE A 18 4.16 29.99 23.36
N ALA A 19 3.01 30.49 23.80
CA ALA A 19 1.73 29.79 23.67
C ALA A 19 1.33 29.58 22.19
N VAL A 20 1.48 30.62 21.37
CA VAL A 20 1.23 30.54 19.92
C VAL A 20 2.27 29.64 19.25
N GLY A 21 3.55 29.78 19.59
CA GLY A 21 4.62 28.94 19.04
C GLY A 21 4.43 27.46 19.36
N TYR A 22 4.03 27.12 20.58
CA TYR A 22 3.76 25.74 20.99
C TYR A 22 2.55 25.15 20.24
N GLY A 23 1.45 25.90 20.14
CA GLY A 23 0.24 25.46 19.43
C GLY A 23 0.52 25.13 17.96
N VAL A 24 1.29 25.99 17.27
CA VAL A 24 1.65 25.76 15.87
C VAL A 24 2.50 24.49 15.70
N THR A 25 3.47 24.24 16.57
CA THR A 25 4.35 23.06 16.44
C THR A 25 3.63 21.72 16.63
N VAL A 26 2.56 21.68 17.44
CA VAL A 26 1.79 20.46 17.69
C VAL A 26 0.93 20.10 16.47
N ASP A 27 0.24 21.09 15.89
CA ASP A 27 -0.62 20.87 14.72
C ASP A 27 0.19 20.39 13.50
N TYR A 28 1.35 21.00 13.23
CA TYR A 28 2.22 20.57 12.12
C TYR A 28 2.74 19.12 12.27
N PHE A 29 2.89 18.64 13.51
CA PHE A 29 3.33 17.26 13.76
C PHE A 29 2.22 16.21 13.57
N GLU A 30 0.96 16.61 13.74
CA GLU A 30 -0.20 15.74 13.52
C GLU A 30 -0.50 15.56 12.02
N PHE A 31 -0.35 16.61 11.20
CA PHE A 31 -0.52 16.51 9.75
C PHE A 31 0.47 15.55 9.07
N GLY A 32 1.70 15.41 9.61
CA GLY A 32 2.70 14.49 9.07
C GLY A 32 2.36 13.01 9.21
N LYS A 33 1.52 12.63 10.19
CA LYS A 33 1.13 11.22 10.43
C LYS A 33 -0.07 10.77 9.59
N GLY A 34 -0.95 11.68 9.18
CA GLY A 34 -2.10 11.39 8.32
C GLY A 34 -1.68 10.88 6.93
N ASP A 35 -0.57 11.41 6.41
CA ASP A 35 -0.06 11.13 5.07
C ASP A 35 0.47 9.68 4.92
N GLY A 36 1.06 9.13 5.99
CA GLY A 36 1.59 7.77 6.01
C GLY A 36 0.50 6.70 5.88
N SER A 37 -0.64 6.91 6.56
CA SER A 37 -1.77 5.97 6.50
C SER A 37 -2.43 5.99 5.13
N PHE A 38 -2.58 7.18 4.53
CA PHE A 38 -3.15 7.31 3.19
C PHE A 38 -2.28 6.63 2.12
N LYS A 39 -0.97 6.86 2.15
CA LYS A 39 -0.02 6.18 1.24
C LYS A 39 0.01 4.66 1.43
N ALA A 40 -0.09 4.18 2.67
CA ALA A 40 -0.14 2.76 2.96
C ALA A 40 -1.44 2.10 2.43
N ILE A 41 -2.57 2.81 2.52
CA ILE A 41 -3.85 2.34 1.96
C ILE A 41 -3.80 2.35 0.44
N GLU A 42 -3.27 3.41 -0.18
CA GLU A 42 -3.11 3.51 -1.63
C GLU A 42 -2.26 2.38 -2.19
N ALA A 43 -1.12 2.07 -1.54
CA ALA A 43 -0.26 0.96 -1.92
C ALA A 43 -0.98 -0.40 -1.83
N GLN A 44 -1.78 -0.61 -0.79
CA GLN A 44 -2.58 -1.84 -0.65
C GLN A 44 -3.66 -1.96 -1.73
N VAL A 45 -4.35 -0.87 -2.05
CA VAL A 45 -5.36 -0.85 -3.12
C VAL A 45 -4.73 -1.15 -4.48
N LEU A 46 -3.57 -0.57 -4.77
CA LEU A 46 -2.83 -0.86 -6.01
C LEU A 46 -2.40 -2.33 -6.09
N LYS A 47 -1.88 -2.89 -5.00
CA LYS A 47 -1.51 -4.30 -4.92
C LYS A 47 -2.71 -5.22 -5.17
N LEU A 48 -3.83 -5.00 -4.47
CA LEU A 48 -5.06 -5.78 -4.65
C LEU A 48 -5.60 -5.68 -6.08
N ARG A 49 -5.51 -4.50 -6.71
CA ARG A 49 -5.93 -4.31 -8.11
C ARG A 49 -5.04 -5.10 -9.07
N GLN A 50 -3.73 -5.18 -8.81
CA GLN A 50 -2.81 -5.99 -9.62
C GLN A 50 -3.07 -7.49 -9.43
N GLU A 51 -3.26 -7.93 -8.19
CA GLU A 51 -3.60 -9.33 -7.88
C GLU A 51 -4.91 -9.75 -8.55
N ASN A 52 -5.96 -8.93 -8.46
CA ASN A 52 -7.25 -9.22 -9.08
C ASN A 52 -7.12 -9.34 -10.61
N LYS A 53 -6.35 -8.45 -11.26
CA LYS A 53 -6.06 -8.56 -12.70
C LYS A 53 -5.28 -9.83 -13.05
N GLY A 54 -4.38 -10.29 -12.17
CA GLY A 54 -3.67 -11.56 -12.35
C GLY A 54 -4.63 -12.74 -12.27
N MET A 55 -5.46 -12.78 -11.22
CA MET A 55 -6.46 -13.82 -11.03
C MET A 55 -7.47 -13.90 -12.18
N GLU A 56 -7.91 -12.75 -12.70
CA GLU A 56 -8.83 -12.70 -13.84
C GLU A 56 -8.18 -13.26 -15.12
N LYS A 57 -6.89 -13.00 -15.33
CA LYS A 57 -6.13 -13.60 -16.44
C LYS A 57 -6.00 -15.10 -16.29
N ASP A 58 -5.69 -15.57 -15.08
CA ASP A 58 -5.57 -16.99 -14.79
C ASP A 58 -6.91 -17.70 -14.98
N LEU A 59 -8.00 -17.13 -14.45
CA LEU A 59 -9.35 -17.63 -14.66
C LEU A 59 -9.68 -17.73 -16.14
N ASN A 60 -9.41 -16.68 -16.92
CA ASN A 60 -9.64 -16.70 -18.37
C ASN A 60 -8.76 -17.76 -19.05
N TYR A 61 -7.51 -17.92 -18.65
CA TYR A 61 -6.60 -18.93 -19.20
C TYR A 61 -7.12 -20.35 -18.94
N TYR A 62 -7.47 -20.66 -17.69
CA TYR A 62 -7.97 -21.97 -17.27
C TYR A 62 -9.43 -22.22 -17.68
N SER A 63 -10.19 -21.20 -18.04
CA SER A 63 -11.55 -21.35 -18.57
C SER A 63 -11.57 -22.14 -19.89
N ASN A 64 -10.46 -22.14 -20.64
CA ASN A 64 -10.27 -22.97 -21.81
C ASN A 64 -9.84 -24.40 -21.38
N PRO A 65 -10.65 -25.44 -21.64
CA PRO A 65 -10.33 -26.82 -21.26
C PRO A 65 -8.99 -27.33 -21.77
N TYR A 66 -8.54 -26.88 -22.96
CA TYR A 66 -7.24 -27.26 -23.52
C TYR A 66 -6.07 -26.72 -22.69
N ASN A 67 -6.16 -25.48 -22.22
CA ASN A 67 -5.14 -24.87 -21.37
C ASN A 67 -5.10 -25.53 -19.99
N LEU A 68 -6.28 -25.85 -19.44
CA LEU A 68 -6.40 -26.58 -18.20
C LEU A 68 -5.75 -27.98 -18.32
N GLU A 69 -6.05 -28.71 -19.39
CA GLU A 69 -5.46 -30.02 -19.66
C GLU A 69 -3.93 -29.92 -19.80
N LYS A 70 -3.43 -28.92 -20.53
CA LYS A 70 -1.99 -28.66 -20.68
C LYS A 70 -1.29 -28.48 -19.32
N GLU A 71 -1.88 -27.70 -18.42
CA GLU A 71 -1.31 -27.47 -17.09
C GLU A 71 -1.41 -28.70 -16.19
N ILE A 72 -2.48 -29.49 -16.28
CA ILE A 72 -2.60 -30.77 -15.57
C ILE A 72 -1.55 -31.76 -16.07
N LYS A 73 -1.35 -31.87 -17.39
CA LYS A 73 -0.31 -32.70 -18.01
C LYS A 73 1.09 -32.25 -17.58
N SER A 74 1.35 -30.95 -17.55
CA SER A 74 2.64 -30.38 -17.11
C SER A 74 2.93 -30.65 -15.63
N ARG A 75 1.97 -30.38 -14.75
CA ARG A 75 2.18 -30.47 -13.28
C ARG A 75 2.14 -31.89 -12.73
N TYR A 76 1.29 -32.74 -13.29
CA TYR A 76 1.02 -34.08 -12.74
C TYR A 76 1.49 -35.19 -13.67
N ASN A 77 2.13 -34.86 -14.80
CA ASN A 77 2.53 -35.80 -15.85
C ASN A 77 1.36 -36.71 -16.29
N TYR A 78 0.16 -36.13 -16.30
CA TYR A 78 -1.07 -36.83 -16.63
C TYR A 78 -1.02 -37.29 -18.10
N LYS A 79 -1.44 -38.52 -18.36
CA LYS A 79 -1.48 -39.10 -19.72
C LYS A 79 -2.88 -39.60 -19.98
N VAL A 80 -3.44 -39.22 -21.12
CA VAL A 80 -4.74 -39.75 -21.52
C VAL A 80 -4.56 -41.20 -21.98
N PRO A 81 -5.43 -42.14 -21.60
CA PRO A 81 -5.35 -43.52 -22.09
C PRO A 81 -5.38 -43.56 -23.63
N GLY A 82 -4.31 -44.06 -24.25
CA GLY A 82 -4.16 -44.12 -25.71
C GLY A 82 -3.28 -43.01 -26.34
N GLU A 83 -2.75 -42.10 -25.54
CA GLU A 83 -1.85 -41.04 -26.02
C GLU A 83 -0.49 -41.61 -26.46
N LYS A 84 -0.17 -41.51 -27.76
CA LYS A 84 1.10 -42.00 -28.32
C LYS A 84 2.22 -41.03 -27.96
N MET A 85 3.15 -41.46 -27.12
CA MET A 85 4.31 -40.67 -26.75
C MET A 85 5.36 -40.73 -27.88
N LEU A 86 5.65 -39.60 -28.51
CA LEU A 86 6.77 -39.46 -29.46
C LEU A 86 8.06 -39.26 -28.65
N VAL A 87 8.88 -40.30 -28.56
CA VAL A 87 10.24 -40.18 -28.03
C VAL A 87 11.14 -39.70 -29.16
N ILE A 88 11.72 -38.51 -29.02
CA ILE A 88 12.76 -38.01 -29.91
C ILE A 88 14.11 -38.44 -29.30
N PRO A 89 14.82 -39.41 -29.89
CA PRO A 89 16.19 -39.72 -29.45
C PRO A 89 17.14 -38.57 -29.84
N ASN A 90 18.08 -38.26 -28.94
CA ASN A 90 19.19 -37.33 -29.20
C ASN A 90 20.18 -37.91 -30.22
#